data_AF-A0A6J2N3T5-F1
#
_entry.id   AF-A0A6J2N3T5-F1
#
_cell.length_a   1.000
_cell.length_b   1.000
_cell.length_c   1.000
_cell.angle_alpha   90.00
_cell.angle_beta   90.00
_cell.angle_gamma   90.00
#
_symmetry.space_group_name_H-M   'P 1'
#
loop_
_entity.id
_entity.type
_entity.pdbx_description
1 polymer ?
#
loop_
_entity_poly.entity_id
_entity_poly.type
_entity_poly.pdbx_seq_one_letter_code
_entity_poly.pdbx_strand_id
1 'polypeptide(L)'
;MARHVFLTGPPGIGKTTLIQKASEVLKSSGVPVDGFYTEEVRQGGRRVGFDVVTLSGLRGPLSRVGSEPPPGRRECRVGQYVVDLPAFEQLALPVLRNVTKENRNHLLPDIVTCVQSGRQ
;
A
#
# COMPACT_ATOMS: atom_id res chain seq x y z
N MET A 1 -21.68 -13.30 2.01
CA MET A 1 -21.00 -12.09 2.51
C MET A 1 -19.52 -12.21 2.26
N ALA A 2 -18.89 -11.19 1.69
CA ALA A 2 -17.43 -11.10 1.66
C ALA A 2 -16.93 -10.84 3.10
N ARG A 3 -15.85 -11.52 3.52
CA ARG A 3 -15.18 -11.25 4.80
C ARG A 3 -13.89 -10.50 4.52
N HIS A 4 -13.63 -9.44 5.27
CA HIS A 4 -12.35 -8.75 5.23
C HIS A 4 -11.35 -9.50 6.09
N VAL A 5 -10.15 -9.75 5.55
CA VAL A 5 -9.04 -10.38 6.27
C VAL A 5 -7.92 -9.36 6.37
N PHE A 6 -7.50 -9.06 7.60
CA PHE A 6 -6.38 -8.16 7.87
C PHE A 6 -5.22 -8.93 8.44
N LEU A 7 -4.02 -8.70 7.89
CA LEU A 7 -2.78 -9.29 8.37
C LEU A 7 -1.97 -8.24 9.13
N THR A 8 -1.76 -8.48 10.43
CA THR A 8 -0.98 -7.60 11.31
C THR A 8 0.31 -8.29 11.76
N GLY A 9 1.22 -7.51 12.34
CA GLY A 9 2.48 -8.01 12.89
C GLY A 9 3.64 -7.01 12.71
N PRO A 10 4.79 -7.24 13.35
CA PRO A 10 5.92 -6.33 13.33
C PRO A 10 6.42 -5.98 11.92
N PRO A 11 7.02 -4.79 11.70
CA PRO A 11 7.73 -4.48 10.45
C PRO A 11 8.79 -5.54 10.12
N GLY A 12 8.95 -5.88 8.84
CA GLY A 12 9.96 -6.87 8.40
C GLY A 12 9.59 -8.34 8.60
N ILE A 13 8.44 -8.68 9.20
CA ILE A 13 8.03 -10.08 9.46
C ILE A 13 7.61 -10.87 8.20
N GLY A 14 7.66 -10.27 7.01
CA GLY A 14 7.32 -10.96 5.75
C GLY A 14 5.87 -10.82 5.28
N LYS A 15 5.09 -9.86 5.79
CA LYS A 15 3.71 -9.60 5.35
C LYS A 15 3.58 -9.42 3.82
N THR A 16 4.41 -8.57 3.24
CA THR A 16 4.42 -8.34 1.78
C THR A 16 4.73 -9.64 1.02
N THR A 17 5.71 -10.42 1.50
CA THR A 17 6.06 -11.72 0.92
C THR A 17 4.90 -12.71 0.99
N LEU A 18 4.14 -12.73 2.10
CA LEU A 18 2.95 -13.58 2.23
C LEU A 18 1.89 -13.18 1.20
N ILE A 19 1.60 -11.88 1.05
CA ILE A 19 0.62 -11.38 0.09
C ILE A 19 1.02 -11.71 -1.35
N GLN A 20 2.30 -11.58 -1.70
CA GLN A 20 2.81 -11.96 -3.03
C GLN A 20 2.57 -13.44 -3.32
N LYS A 21 2.99 -14.33 -2.41
CA LYS A 21 2.79 -15.79 -2.55
C LYS A 21 1.31 -16.19 -2.60
N ALA A 22 0.48 -15.61 -1.74
CA ALA A 22 -0.95 -15.86 -1.75
C ALA A 22 -1.58 -15.44 -3.10
N SER A 23 -1.15 -14.29 -3.63
CA SER A 23 -1.61 -13.79 -4.93
C SER A 23 -1.18 -14.71 -6.09
N GLU A 24 0.04 -15.25 -6.06
CA GLU A 24 0.53 -16.24 -7.03
C GLU A 24 -0.30 -17.53 -7.00
N VAL A 25 -0.56 -18.07 -5.81
CA VAL A 25 -1.36 -19.30 -5.65
C VAL A 25 -2.78 -19.09 -6.18
N LEU A 26 -3.43 -17.98 -5.82
CA LEU A 26 -4.78 -17.66 -6.30
C LEU A 26 -4.83 -17.52 -7.83
N LYS A 27 -3.87 -16.79 -8.42
CA LYS A 27 -3.74 -16.67 -9.88
C LYS A 27 -3.53 -18.02 -10.55
N SER A 28 -2.65 -18.88 -10.00
CA SER A 28 -2.41 -20.22 -10.53
C SER A 28 -3.65 -21.13 -10.46
N SER A 29 -4.58 -20.82 -9.55
CA SER A 29 -5.86 -21.52 -9.39
C SER A 29 -7.00 -20.91 -10.22
N GLY A 30 -6.70 -19.95 -11.11
CA GLY A 30 -7.69 -19.28 -11.96
C GLY A 30 -8.57 -18.27 -11.23
N VAL A 31 -8.24 -17.90 -9.98
CA VAL A 31 -8.96 -16.87 -9.23
C VAL A 31 -8.42 -15.50 -9.66
N PRO A 32 -9.27 -14.58 -10.17
CA PRO A 32 -8.83 -13.24 -10.51
C PRO A 32 -8.39 -12.49 -9.24
N VAL A 33 -7.18 -11.95 -9.26
CA VAL A 33 -6.63 -11.15 -8.15
C VAL A 33 -6.21 -9.79 -8.70
N ASP A 34 -6.68 -8.74 -8.03
CA ASP A 34 -6.35 -7.35 -8.34
C ASP A 34 -5.98 -6.60 -7.06
N GLY A 35 -5.23 -5.51 -7.20
CA GLY A 35 -4.76 -4.70 -6.09
C GLY A 35 -3.29 -4.30 -6.23
N PHE A 36 -2.71 -3.84 -5.13
CA PHE A 36 -1.33 -3.40 -5.06
C PHE A 36 -0.71 -3.75 -3.71
N TYR A 37 0.61 -3.76 -3.68
CA TYR A 37 1.42 -3.79 -2.46
C TYR A 37 2.46 -2.68 -2.51
N THR A 38 3.13 -2.43 -1.39
CA THR A 38 4.23 -1.48 -1.32
C THR A 38 5.56 -2.20 -1.14
N GLU A 39 6.58 -1.72 -1.84
CA GLU A 39 7.95 -2.22 -1.72
C GLU A 39 8.85 -1.17 -1.12
N GLU A 40 9.76 -1.61 -0.25
CA GLU A 40 10.78 -0.75 0.31
C GLU A 40 11.87 -0.47 -0.73
N VAL A 41 12.17 0.81 -0.97
CA VAL A 41 13.25 1.22 -1.86
C VAL A 41 14.47 1.55 -1.02
N ARG A 42 15.59 0.87 -1.29
CA ARG A 42 16.87 1.09 -0.61
C ARG A 42 17.96 1.51 -1.60
N GLN A 43 18.80 2.45 -1.19
CA GLN A 43 20.02 2.86 -1.91
C GLN A 43 21.16 2.99 -0.90
N GLY A 44 22.34 2.44 -1.22
CA GLY A 44 23.49 2.47 -0.30
C GLY A 44 23.19 1.88 1.08
N GLY A 45 22.37 0.82 1.16
CA GLY A 45 21.96 0.19 2.41
C GLY A 45 20.90 0.95 3.23
N ARG A 46 20.56 2.19 2.86
CA ARG A 46 19.57 3.02 3.54
C ARG A 46 18.22 2.99 2.83
N ARG A 47 17.12 3.05 3.59
CA ARG A 47 15.77 3.16 3.02
C ARG A 47 15.53 4.58 2.53
N VAL A 48 15.31 4.74 1.23
CA VAL A 48 15.07 6.02 0.56
C VAL A 48 13.61 6.28 0.24
N GLY A 49 12.73 5.30 0.43
CA GLY A 49 11.30 5.48 0.21
C GLY A 49 10.56 4.16 0.01
N PHE A 50 9.38 4.29 -0.60
CA PHE A 50 8.52 3.17 -0.95
C PHE A 50 7.96 3.33 -2.35
N ASP A 51 7.83 2.21 -3.05
CA ASP A 51 7.09 2.14 -4.31
C ASP A 51 5.72 1.51 -4.08
N VAL A 52 4.76 1.89 -4.90
CA VAL A 52 3.53 1.13 -5.10
C VAL A 52 3.74 0.20 -6.30
N VAL A 53 3.37 -1.07 -6.14
CA VAL A 53 3.45 -2.09 -7.18
C VAL A 53 2.10 -2.77 -7.31
N THR A 54 1.49 -2.70 -8.50
CA THR A 54 0.23 -3.38 -8.77
C THR A 54 0.47 -4.88 -8.97
N LEU A 55 -0.57 -5.70 -8.75
CA LEU A 55 -0.49 -7.13 -9.05
C LEU A 55 -0.38 -7.44 -10.55
N SER A 56 -0.60 -6.44 -11.42
CA SER A 56 -0.31 -6.50 -12.86
C SER A 56 1.14 -6.16 -13.22
N GLY A 57 1.96 -5.74 -12.25
CA GLY A 57 3.38 -5.43 -12.43
C GLY A 57 3.71 -3.96 -12.72
N LEU A 58 2.72 -3.06 -12.71
CA LEU A 58 2.98 -1.62 -12.81
C LEU A 58 3.61 -1.10 -11.51
N ARG A 59 4.56 -0.17 -11.65
CA ARG A 59 5.36 0.35 -10.53
C ARG A 59 5.45 1.86 -10.60
N GLY A 60 5.40 2.52 -9.44
CA GLY A 60 5.64 3.96 -9.33
C GLY A 60 6.00 4.38 -7.91
N PRO A 61 6.53 5.60 -7.73
CA PRO A 61 6.86 6.11 -6.41
C PRO A 61 5.60 6.29 -5.57
N LEU A 62 5.61 5.78 -4.34
CA LEU A 62 4.61 6.15 -3.32
C LEU A 62 5.17 7.29 -2.46
N SER A 63 6.41 7.13 -2.00
CA SER A 63 7.08 8.16 -1.22
C SER A 63 8.59 8.07 -1.33
N ARG A 64 9.26 9.20 -1.08
CA ARG A 64 10.72 9.35 -1.06
C ARG A 64 11.14 10.21 0.12
N VAL A 65 12.39 10.05 0.56
CA VAL A 65 12.99 11.01 1.51
C VAL A 65 12.98 12.40 0.86
N GLY A 66 12.45 13.39 1.56
CA GLY A 66 12.41 14.78 1.11
C GLY A 66 12.96 15.74 2.15
N SER A 67 13.62 16.81 1.69
CA SER A 67 14.08 17.94 2.52
C SER A 67 12.89 18.70 3.11
N GLU A 68 13.06 19.51 4.16
CA GLU A 68 11.98 20.33 4.74
C GLU A 68 11.18 21.12 3.68
N PRO A 69 9.83 21.19 3.81
CA PRO A 69 9.00 21.83 2.81
C PRO A 69 9.25 23.34 2.84
N PRO A 70 9.24 24.02 1.68
CA PRO A 70 9.35 25.47 1.66
C PRO A 70 8.15 26.14 2.36
N PRO A 71 8.33 27.33 2.95
CA PRO A 71 7.26 28.03 3.65
C PRO A 71 6.02 28.17 2.77
N GLY A 72 4.85 27.76 3.29
CA GLY A 72 3.57 27.90 2.60
C GLY A 72 3.18 26.76 1.65
N ARG A 73 4.05 25.76 1.40
CA ARG A 73 3.64 24.53 0.70
C ARG A 73 3.28 23.43 1.69
N ARG A 74 2.03 22.96 1.64
CA ARG A 74 1.63 21.72 2.33
C ARG A 74 2.03 20.53 1.50
N GLU A 75 2.94 19.73 2.02
CA GLU A 75 3.31 18.44 1.46
C GLU A 75 2.76 17.32 2.35
N CYS A 76 2.21 16.28 1.74
CA CYS A 76 1.80 15.08 2.47
C CYS A 76 3.05 14.34 2.94
N ARG A 77 3.22 14.22 4.27
CA ARG A 77 4.42 13.61 4.87
C ARG A 77 4.09 12.56 5.91
N VAL A 78 4.97 11.56 5.99
CA VAL A 78 5.00 10.56 7.06
C VAL A 78 6.45 10.43 7.54
N GLY A 79 6.78 11.06 8.67
CA GLY A 79 8.17 11.20 9.11
C GLY A 79 9.01 11.93 8.05
N GLN A 80 10.14 11.35 7.66
CA GLN A 80 11.04 11.90 6.61
C GLN A 80 10.55 11.71 5.17
N TYR A 81 9.44 10.98 4.97
CA TYR A 81 8.97 10.61 3.63
C TYR A 81 7.90 11.58 3.13
N VAL A 82 8.16 12.18 1.96
CA VAL A 82 7.19 12.96 1.19
C VAL A 82 6.43 12.01 0.29
N VAL A 83 5.09 12.08 0.35
CA VAL A 83 4.18 11.22 -0.41
C VAL A 83 3.86 11.85 -1.75
N ASP A 84 4.05 11.08 -2.82
CA ASP A 84 3.63 11.44 -4.18
C ASP A 84 2.18 10.97 -4.40
N LEU A 85 1.23 11.81 -4.00
CA LEU A 85 -0.20 11.51 -4.16
C LEU A 85 -0.59 11.29 -5.63
N PRO A 86 -0.20 12.15 -6.60
CA PRO A 86 -0.54 11.91 -8.00
C PRO A 86 -0.06 10.54 -8.52
N ALA A 87 1.19 10.15 -8.23
CA ALA A 87 1.71 8.86 -8.67
C ALA A 87 0.97 7.69 -7.99
N PHE A 88 0.68 7.81 -6.69
CA PHE A 88 -0.11 6.81 -5.98
C PHE A 88 -1.51 6.67 -6.58
N GLU A 89 -2.21 7.78 -6.80
CA GLU A 89 -3.59 7.77 -7.29
C GLU A 89 -3.71 7.15 -8.67
N GLN A 90 -2.76 7.44 -9.56
CA GLN A 90 -2.71 6.90 -10.91
C GLN A 90 -2.56 5.37 -10.94
N LEU A 91 -1.87 4.78 -9.96
CA LEU A 91 -1.61 3.34 -9.90
C LEU A 91 -2.59 2.58 -9.00
N ALA A 92 -2.85 3.10 -7.80
CA ALA A 92 -3.61 2.40 -6.77
C ALA A 92 -5.12 2.53 -6.94
N LEU A 93 -5.63 3.69 -7.36
CA LEU A 93 -7.09 3.86 -7.46
C LEU A 93 -7.73 2.97 -8.53
N PRO A 94 -7.16 2.78 -9.73
CA PRO A 94 -7.74 1.90 -10.74
C PRO A 94 -7.94 0.46 -10.25
N VAL A 95 -6.95 -0.10 -9.55
CA VAL A 95 -7.00 -1.48 -9.03
C VAL A 95 -7.93 -1.65 -7.82
N LEU A 96 -8.38 -0.55 -7.22
CA LEU A 96 -9.39 -0.54 -6.15
C LEU A 96 -10.83 -0.33 -6.67
N ARG A 97 -11.03 -0.09 -7.97
CA ARG A 97 -12.38 0.20 -8.54
C ARG A 97 -13.36 -0.96 -8.42
N ASN A 98 -12.85 -2.18 -8.31
CA ASN A 98 -13.65 -3.39 -8.16
C ASN A 98 -14.07 -3.68 -6.71
N VAL A 99 -13.72 -2.81 -5.76
CA VAL A 99 -14.30 -2.85 -4.42
C VAL A 99 -15.79 -2.56 -4.54
N THR A 100 -16.62 -3.56 -4.23
CA THR A 100 -18.08 -3.47 -4.37
C THR A 100 -18.64 -2.27 -3.60
N LYS A 101 -19.71 -1.64 -4.11
CA LYS A 101 -20.39 -0.52 -3.43
C LYS A 101 -20.80 -0.86 -1.99
N GLU A 102 -21.09 -2.14 -1.72
CA GLU A 102 -21.43 -2.66 -0.40
C GLU A 102 -20.24 -2.66 0.57
N ASN A 103 -19.02 -2.97 0.09
CA ASN A 103 -17.82 -3.02 0.92
C ASN A 103 -17.16 -1.64 1.11
N ARG A 104 -17.39 -0.70 0.17
CA ARG A 104 -16.74 0.62 0.15
C ARG A 104 -16.96 1.44 1.43
N ASN A 105 -18.15 1.36 2.04
CA ASN A 105 -18.47 2.15 3.23
C ASN A 105 -17.85 1.60 4.53
N HIS A 106 -17.48 0.32 4.57
CA HIS A 106 -16.94 -0.34 5.77
C HIS A 106 -15.43 -0.59 5.67
N LEU A 107 -14.89 -0.74 4.46
CA LEU A 107 -13.49 -1.08 4.25
C LEU A 107 -12.51 -0.02 4.79
N LEU A 108 -12.79 1.27 4.54
CA LEU A 108 -11.93 2.35 5.05
C LEU A 108 -11.95 2.44 6.59
N PRO A 109 -13.11 2.45 7.27
CA PRO A 109 -13.17 2.33 8.72
C PRO A 109 -12.42 1.11 9.28
N ASP A 110 -12.57 -0.06 8.66
CA ASP A 110 -11.90 -1.29 9.09
C ASP A 110 -10.37 -1.18 8.96
N ILE A 111 -9.89 -0.64 7.84
CA ILE A 111 -8.45 -0.37 7.62
C ILE A 111 -7.93 0.58 8.69
N VAL A 112 -8.62 1.69 8.95
CA VAL A 112 -8.19 2.68 9.95
C VAL A 112 -8.13 2.05 11.34
N THR A 113 -9.16 1.29 11.71
CA THR A 113 -9.24 0.59 13.00
C THR A 113 -8.08 -0.39 13.18
N CYS A 114 -7.79 -1.18 12.15
CA CYS A 114 -6.69 -2.15 12.15
C CYS A 114 -5.30 -1.47 12.22
N VAL A 115 -5.11 -0.36 11.51
CA VAL A 115 -3.85 0.40 11.54
C VAL A 115 -3.62 1.06 12.90
N GLN A 116 -4.69 1.53 13.56
CA GLN A 116 -4.60 2.14 14.88
C GLN A 116 -4.32 1.11 15.98
N SER A 117 -4.93 -0.08 15.92
CA SER A 117 -4.69 -1.14 16.91
C SER A 117 -3.28 -1.73 16.83
N GLY A 118 -2.68 -1.78 15.64
CA GLY A 118 -1.31 -2.28 15.45
C GLY A 118 -0.18 -1.31 15.85
N ARG A 119 -0.50 -0.12 16.35
CA ARG A 119 0.48 0.88 16.84
C ARG A 119 0.69 0.86 18.37
N GLN A 120 0.00 -0.02 19.09
CA GLN A 120 0.20 -0.26 20.53
C GLN A 120 1.38 -1.20 20.79
#